data_AF-A0A9X1R3V0-F1
#
_entry.id   AF-A0A9X1R3V0-F1
#
_cell.length_a   1.000
_cell.length_b   1.000
_cell.length_c   1.000
_cell.angle_alpha   90.00
_cell.angle_beta   90.00
_cell.angle_gamma   90.00
#
_symmetry.space_group_name_H-M   'P 1'
#
loop_
_entity.id
_entity.type
_entity.pdbx_description
1 polymer ?
#
loop_
_entity_poly.entity_id
_entity_poly.type
_entity_poly.pdbx_seq_one_letter_code
_entity_poly.pdbx_strand_id
1 'polypeptide(L)'
;MRFWTLPYDRHLTQWLKAVDPSRPSIMVAQEFGGQPHQWQFSRADLLARSWLESLDLAWQPDPRRNPQNPDHYPGATGSDWTNAIADAFDSIRSEIEQLQMLMQDDRDRYMAEIIEQADGSGGYITSFIDTSEARRPWTMELINCGYAIGNIAYFYYKQQFRRVRPSTLCPGLAPPFGPPAHPSFTSGHSFIGHFIALLLLEIPALRQRYGLFAAPYKGSPGNAIDPCLPVTVTISLANPAVVQGNVALNAGDPVFFQTTAGGALPAPIAPGTTYYVIPTGTAGAFQISSSPPNPNTTPTPVSTLGSTQSGVQTLVRNPLAGRREIDSPLLWLAGRIAKNRERLGVHYPSDSSGSRHIAAGIWRALLHDSTPSRIYCPTLNSVLAHATAEWPTKWT
;
A
#
# COMPACT_ATOMS: atom_id res chain seq x y z
N MET A 1 -22.80 8.84 1.34
CA MET A 1 -21.70 7.99 0.82
C MET A 1 -21.98 7.53 -0.61
N ARG A 2 -21.86 8.40 -1.62
CA ARG A 2 -21.92 8.04 -3.06
C ARG A 2 -20.87 8.82 -3.86
N PHE A 3 -19.64 8.89 -3.34
CA PHE A 3 -18.60 9.73 -3.93
C PHE A 3 -17.86 9.06 -5.09
N TRP A 4 -17.95 7.73 -5.23
CA TRP A 4 -17.23 7.01 -6.29
C TRP A 4 -17.85 7.15 -7.70
N THR A 5 -19.11 7.59 -7.80
CA THR A 5 -19.81 7.77 -9.09
C THR A 5 -19.69 9.18 -9.67
N LEU A 6 -19.19 10.15 -8.89
CA LEU A 6 -19.07 11.55 -9.28
C LEU A 6 -17.61 11.91 -9.55
N PRO A 7 -17.32 12.89 -10.43
CA PRO A 7 -15.96 13.42 -10.56
C PRO A 7 -15.39 13.88 -9.22
N TYR A 8 -14.06 13.78 -9.08
CA TYR A 8 -13.40 14.20 -7.85
C TYR A 8 -13.57 15.70 -7.61
N ASP A 9 -14.18 16.06 -6.48
CA ASP A 9 -14.35 17.44 -6.04
C ASP A 9 -13.19 17.86 -5.15
N ARG A 10 -12.29 18.70 -5.68
CA ARG A 10 -11.11 19.20 -4.95
C ARG A 10 -11.45 20.02 -3.72
N HIS A 11 -12.64 20.62 -3.68
CA HIS A 11 -13.10 21.41 -2.54
C HIS A 11 -13.92 20.59 -1.55
N LEU A 12 -14.18 19.31 -1.84
CA LEU A 12 -14.97 18.40 -1.01
C LEU A 12 -16.35 18.97 -0.64
N THR A 13 -16.93 19.80 -1.50
CA THR A 13 -18.15 20.59 -1.26
C THR A 13 -19.32 19.74 -0.77
N GLN A 14 -19.56 18.58 -1.40
CA GLN A 14 -20.65 17.70 -1.00
C GLN A 14 -20.37 16.92 0.28
N TRP A 15 -19.09 16.62 0.55
CA TRP A 15 -18.69 15.93 1.77
C TRP A 15 -18.79 16.86 2.99
N LEU A 16 -18.40 18.13 2.84
CA LEU A 16 -18.46 19.16 3.88
C LEU A 16 -19.88 19.43 4.40
N LYS A 17 -20.93 19.19 3.60
CA LYS A 17 -22.32 19.37 4.04
C LYS A 17 -22.76 18.43 5.16
N ALA A 18 -22.06 17.32 5.35
CA ALA A 18 -22.43 16.28 6.30
C ALA A 18 -21.51 16.22 7.53
N VAL A 19 -20.55 17.14 7.65
CA VAL A 19 -19.53 17.14 8.70
C VAL A 19 -19.35 18.55 9.27
N ASP A 20 -18.79 18.66 10.48
CA ASP A 20 -18.48 19.94 11.09
C ASP A 20 -17.13 20.47 10.56
N PRO A 21 -17.11 21.57 9.78
CA PRO A 21 -15.89 22.10 9.16
C PRO A 21 -14.88 22.66 10.17
N SER A 22 -15.27 22.89 11.42
CA SER A 22 -14.37 23.39 12.46
C SER A 22 -13.46 22.32 13.07
N ARG A 23 -13.77 21.03 12.83
CA ARG A 23 -12.98 19.92 13.39
C ARG A 23 -11.62 19.81 12.69
N PRO A 24 -10.50 19.62 13.44
CA PRO A 24 -9.17 19.46 12.86
C PRO A 24 -9.11 18.35 11.80
N SER A 25 -9.76 17.20 12.04
CA SER A 25 -9.83 16.09 11.07
C SER A 25 -10.47 16.48 9.74
N ILE A 26 -11.42 17.41 9.74
CA ILE A 26 -12.07 17.90 8.52
C ILE A 26 -11.18 18.90 7.78
N MET A 27 -10.47 19.76 8.51
CA MET A 27 -9.44 20.64 7.94
C MET A 27 -8.31 19.84 7.28
N VAL A 28 -7.80 18.80 7.96
CA VAL A 28 -6.79 17.88 7.40
C VAL A 28 -7.28 17.23 6.10
N ALA A 29 -8.54 16.80 6.06
CA ALA A 29 -9.14 16.24 4.85
C ALA A 29 -9.19 17.25 3.69
N GLN A 30 -9.48 18.53 3.97
CA GLN A 30 -9.44 19.59 2.96
C GLN A 30 -8.01 19.86 2.47
N GLU A 31 -7.03 19.92 3.36
CA GLU A 31 -5.61 20.08 3.00
C GLU A 31 -5.13 18.95 2.10
N PHE A 32 -5.43 17.70 2.47
CA PHE A 32 -5.10 16.50 1.69
C PHE A 32 -5.84 16.48 0.34
N GLY A 33 -7.16 16.70 0.37
CA GLY A 33 -8.00 16.65 -0.81
C GLY A 33 -7.74 17.77 -1.83
N GLY A 34 -7.26 18.93 -1.35
CA GLY A 34 -6.86 20.06 -2.19
C GLY A 34 -5.60 19.80 -3.02
N GLN A 35 -4.88 18.70 -2.79
CA GLN A 35 -3.61 18.36 -3.46
C GLN A 35 -3.68 17.06 -4.28
N PRO A 36 -4.64 16.91 -5.22
CA PRO A 36 -4.84 15.65 -5.94
C PRO A 36 -3.59 15.20 -6.71
N HIS A 37 -2.79 16.11 -7.24
CA HIS A 37 -1.56 15.79 -7.98
C HIS A 37 -0.48 15.07 -7.16
N GLN A 38 -0.59 15.07 -5.83
CA GLN A 38 0.37 14.42 -4.93
C GLN A 38 -0.01 12.99 -4.54
N TRP A 39 -1.21 12.52 -4.91
CA TRP A 39 -1.68 11.18 -4.51
C TRP A 39 -2.61 10.51 -5.53
N GLN A 40 -3.25 11.25 -6.43
CA GLN A 40 -4.09 10.71 -7.51
C GLN A 40 -3.23 10.22 -8.68
N PHE A 41 -2.59 9.08 -8.45
CA PHE A 41 -1.62 8.49 -9.37
C PHE A 41 -2.26 7.45 -10.30
N SER A 42 -1.76 7.41 -11.54
CA SER A 42 -2.11 6.35 -12.49
C SER A 42 -1.62 4.98 -12.00
N ARG A 43 -2.09 3.90 -12.63
CA ARG A 43 -1.56 2.54 -12.39
C ARG A 43 -0.03 2.50 -12.51
N ALA A 44 0.52 3.13 -13.56
CA ALA A 44 1.95 3.13 -13.81
C ALA A 44 2.72 3.91 -12.72
N ASP A 45 2.20 5.06 -12.31
CA ASP A 45 2.81 5.90 -11.27
C ASP A 45 2.76 5.22 -9.90
N LEU A 46 1.66 4.55 -9.55
CA LEU A 46 1.53 3.81 -8.29
C LEU A 46 2.57 2.70 -8.20
N LEU A 47 2.81 1.97 -9.28
CA LEU A 47 3.84 0.94 -9.36
C LEU A 47 5.24 1.56 -9.28
N ALA A 48 5.52 2.60 -10.09
CA ALA A 48 6.83 3.26 -10.13
C ALA A 48 7.26 3.89 -8.79
N ARG A 49 6.28 4.38 -8.01
CA ARG A 49 6.50 4.98 -6.67
C ARG A 49 6.54 3.95 -5.55
N SER A 50 6.34 2.66 -5.87
CA SER A 50 6.14 1.57 -4.91
C SER A 50 4.97 1.81 -3.95
N TRP A 51 3.90 2.45 -4.42
CA TRP A 51 2.63 2.57 -3.69
C TRP A 51 1.73 1.35 -3.91
N LEU A 52 1.98 0.59 -4.98
CA LEU A 52 1.43 -0.74 -5.23
C LEU A 52 2.53 -1.67 -5.71
N GLU A 53 2.34 -2.97 -5.49
CA GLU A 53 3.13 -4.03 -6.10
C GLU A 53 2.39 -4.59 -7.32
N SER A 54 3.12 -5.15 -8.30
CA SER A 54 2.49 -5.71 -9.51
C SER A 54 1.45 -6.77 -9.19
N LEU A 55 1.67 -7.57 -8.14
CA LEU A 55 0.73 -8.60 -7.68
C LEU A 55 -0.58 -8.03 -7.14
N ASP A 56 -0.60 -6.80 -6.60
CA ASP A 56 -1.84 -6.16 -6.13
C ASP A 56 -2.81 -5.86 -7.29
N LEU A 57 -2.27 -5.79 -8.50
CA LEU A 57 -2.99 -5.50 -9.73
C LEU A 57 -3.04 -6.69 -10.70
N ALA A 58 -2.62 -7.88 -10.27
CA ALA A 58 -2.60 -9.08 -11.11
C ALA A 58 -4.00 -9.44 -11.66
N TRP A 59 -5.06 -9.08 -10.94
CA TRP A 59 -6.46 -9.26 -11.34
C TRP A 59 -6.90 -8.36 -12.52
N GLN A 60 -6.10 -7.38 -12.92
CA GLN A 60 -6.39 -6.51 -14.05
C GLN A 60 -5.28 -6.65 -15.11
N PRO A 61 -5.62 -6.93 -16.37
CA PRO A 61 -4.61 -6.98 -17.42
C PRO A 61 -3.94 -5.60 -17.58
N ASP A 62 -2.63 -5.57 -17.79
CA ASP A 62 -1.92 -4.31 -18.06
C ASP A 62 -2.50 -3.68 -19.35
N PRO A 63 -3.11 -2.48 -19.29
CA PRO A 63 -3.72 -1.86 -20.44
C PRO A 63 -2.74 -1.65 -21.61
N ARG A 64 -1.43 -1.57 -21.33
CA ARG A 64 -0.41 -1.39 -22.38
C ARG A 64 -0.19 -2.65 -23.23
N ARG A 65 -0.67 -3.82 -22.79
CA ARG A 65 -0.68 -5.04 -23.63
C ARG A 65 -1.79 -5.03 -24.68
N ASN A 66 -2.76 -4.12 -24.56
CA ASN A 66 -3.84 -3.98 -25.54
C ASN A 66 -3.35 -3.17 -26.75
N PRO A 67 -3.27 -3.73 -27.98
CA PRO A 67 -2.83 -2.98 -29.17
C PRO A 67 -3.75 -1.81 -29.56
N GLN A 68 -4.99 -1.78 -29.07
CA GLN A 68 -5.90 -0.64 -29.25
C GLN A 68 -5.66 0.50 -28.24
N ASN A 69 -4.82 0.30 -27.23
CA ASN A 69 -4.50 1.37 -26.28
C ASN A 69 -3.56 2.40 -26.94
N PRO A 70 -3.82 3.71 -26.85
CA PRO A 70 -2.90 4.74 -27.35
C PRO A 70 -1.47 4.62 -26.81
N ASP A 71 -1.33 4.15 -25.57
CA ASP A 71 -0.05 3.98 -24.86
C ASP A 71 0.43 2.51 -24.84
N HIS A 72 0.02 1.70 -25.83
CA HIS A 72 0.39 0.29 -25.90
C HIS A 72 1.90 0.08 -26.07
N TYR A 73 2.38 -1.10 -25.65
CA TYR A 73 3.76 -1.51 -25.88
C TYR A 73 4.04 -1.60 -27.38
N PRO A 74 5.20 -1.13 -27.86
CA PRO A 74 5.58 -1.31 -29.26
C PRO A 74 5.51 -2.79 -29.66
N GLY A 75 4.78 -3.08 -30.75
CA GLY A 75 4.58 -4.45 -31.22
C GLY A 75 3.56 -5.28 -30.44
N ALA A 76 2.77 -4.68 -29.53
CA ALA A 76 1.65 -5.36 -28.89
C ALA A 76 0.71 -5.99 -29.91
N THR A 77 0.33 -7.23 -29.66
CA THR A 77 -0.52 -8.04 -30.53
C THR A 77 -1.87 -8.30 -29.88
N GLY A 78 -2.85 -8.70 -30.69
CA GLY A 78 -4.15 -9.17 -30.16
C GLY A 78 -3.97 -10.35 -29.19
N SER A 79 -3.01 -11.24 -29.46
CA SER A 79 -2.68 -12.37 -28.59
C SER A 79 -2.13 -11.94 -27.23
N ASP A 80 -1.31 -10.88 -27.14
CA ASP A 80 -0.81 -10.40 -25.85
C ASP A 80 -1.94 -9.93 -24.94
N TRP A 81 -2.91 -9.25 -25.54
CA TRP A 81 -4.09 -8.79 -24.84
C TRP A 81 -4.96 -9.96 -24.37
N THR A 82 -5.21 -10.94 -25.24
CA THR A 82 -5.95 -12.15 -24.89
C THR A 82 -5.27 -12.92 -23.75
N ASN A 83 -3.96 -13.09 -23.82
CA ASN A 83 -3.19 -13.76 -22.77
C ASN A 83 -3.23 -12.98 -21.45
N ALA A 84 -3.08 -11.65 -21.50
CA ALA A 84 -3.16 -10.82 -20.30
C ALA A 84 -4.53 -10.90 -19.62
N ILE A 85 -5.62 -10.96 -20.40
CA ILE A 85 -6.97 -11.18 -19.87
C ILE A 85 -7.07 -12.54 -19.19
N ALA A 86 -6.54 -13.60 -19.82
CA ALA A 86 -6.55 -14.95 -19.26
C ALA A 86 -5.77 -15.02 -17.94
N ASP A 87 -4.55 -14.48 -17.89
CA ASP A 87 -3.70 -14.42 -16.69
C ASP A 87 -4.41 -13.66 -15.54
N ALA A 88 -5.08 -12.56 -15.86
CA ALA A 88 -5.84 -11.78 -14.90
C ALA A 88 -7.06 -12.54 -14.36
N PHE A 89 -7.76 -13.28 -15.24
CA PHE A 89 -8.88 -14.12 -14.83
C PHE A 89 -8.44 -15.29 -13.95
N ASP A 90 -7.30 -15.90 -14.26
CA ASP A 90 -6.70 -16.95 -13.42
C ASP A 90 -6.33 -16.44 -12.04
N SER A 91 -5.80 -15.22 -11.96
CA SER A 91 -5.53 -14.55 -10.68
C SER A 91 -6.81 -14.33 -9.87
N ILE A 92 -7.90 -13.86 -10.52
CA ILE A 92 -9.21 -13.70 -9.87
C ILE A 92 -9.75 -15.04 -9.36
N ARG A 93 -9.67 -16.09 -10.18
CA ARG A 93 -10.14 -17.43 -9.82
C ARG A 93 -9.40 -17.97 -8.60
N SER A 94 -8.07 -17.88 -8.59
CA SER A 94 -7.25 -18.32 -7.46
C SER A 94 -7.61 -17.57 -6.16
N GLU A 95 -7.88 -16.26 -6.25
CA GLU A 95 -8.33 -15.51 -5.08
C GLU A 95 -9.74 -15.92 -4.62
N ILE A 96 -10.67 -16.20 -5.54
CA ILE A 96 -12.01 -16.71 -5.18
C ILE A 96 -11.91 -18.05 -4.46
N GLU A 97 -11.07 -18.97 -4.93
CA GLU A 97 -10.83 -20.26 -4.28
C GLU A 97 -10.31 -20.07 -2.85
N GLN A 98 -9.41 -19.10 -2.62
CA GLN A 98 -8.96 -18.74 -1.27
C GLN A 98 -10.10 -18.22 -0.39
N LEU A 99 -10.99 -17.40 -0.94
CA LEU A 99 -12.16 -16.90 -0.20
C LEU A 99 -13.15 -18.01 0.14
N GLN A 100 -13.31 -19.02 -0.72
CA GLN A 100 -14.13 -20.20 -0.44
C GLN A 100 -13.57 -21.01 0.73
N MET A 101 -12.24 -21.21 0.77
CA MET A 101 -11.58 -21.87 1.92
C MET A 101 -11.81 -21.07 3.20
N LEU A 102 -11.57 -19.75 3.19
CA LEU A 102 -11.82 -18.90 4.37
C LEU A 102 -13.29 -18.88 4.79
N MET A 103 -14.21 -18.94 3.84
CA MET A 103 -15.64 -19.05 4.13
C MET A 103 -15.97 -20.34 4.87
N GLN A 104 -15.44 -21.47 4.40
CA GLN A 104 -15.75 -22.81 4.92
C GLN A 104 -15.10 -23.05 6.27
N ASP A 105 -13.84 -22.63 6.43
CA ASP A 105 -13.03 -23.00 7.60
C ASP A 105 -13.03 -21.93 8.70
N ASP A 106 -13.06 -20.65 8.32
CA ASP A 106 -12.77 -19.53 9.22
C ASP A 106 -13.99 -18.65 9.54
N ARG A 107 -14.94 -18.47 8.61
CA ARG A 107 -15.96 -17.42 8.72
C ARG A 107 -16.78 -17.50 10.01
N ASP A 108 -17.27 -18.69 10.36
CA ASP A 108 -18.08 -18.90 11.56
C ASP A 108 -17.28 -18.57 12.82
N ARG A 109 -16.04 -19.10 12.89
CA ARG A 109 -15.11 -18.90 14.01
C ARG A 109 -14.81 -17.43 14.30
N TYR A 110 -14.73 -16.59 13.27
CA TYR A 110 -14.40 -15.17 13.41
C TYR A 110 -15.62 -14.24 13.30
N MET A 111 -16.85 -14.77 13.22
CA MET A 111 -18.04 -13.97 12.93
C MET A 111 -18.29 -12.87 13.98
N ALA A 112 -18.14 -13.20 15.27
CA ALA A 112 -18.32 -12.22 16.35
C ALA A 112 -17.35 -11.04 16.21
N GLU A 113 -16.08 -11.31 15.93
CA GLU A 113 -15.08 -10.27 15.68
C GLU A 113 -15.40 -9.47 14.40
N ILE A 114 -15.84 -10.14 13.34
CA ILE A 114 -16.21 -9.52 12.07
C ILE A 114 -17.33 -8.50 12.24
N ILE A 115 -18.36 -8.86 13.02
CA ILE A 115 -19.55 -8.03 13.31
C ILE A 115 -19.13 -6.80 14.11
N GLU A 116 -18.37 -6.97 15.20
CA GLU A 116 -17.88 -5.84 16.01
C GLU A 116 -17.06 -4.85 15.17
N GLN A 117 -16.25 -5.36 14.24
CA GLN A 117 -15.45 -4.51 13.37
C GLN A 117 -16.26 -3.82 12.26
N ALA A 118 -17.45 -4.31 11.89
CA ALA A 118 -18.20 -3.88 10.70
C ALA A 118 -18.58 -2.39 10.75
N ASP A 119 -19.04 -1.92 11.91
CA ASP A 119 -19.44 -0.53 12.15
C ASP A 119 -18.41 0.26 13.00
N GLY A 120 -17.37 -0.42 13.52
CA GLY A 120 -16.51 0.11 14.57
C GLY A 120 -15.04 -0.32 14.51
N SER A 121 -14.45 -0.48 13.32
CA SER A 121 -13.01 -0.83 13.18
C SER A 121 -12.06 0.06 14.01
N GLY A 122 -12.44 1.32 14.23
CA GLY A 122 -11.71 2.28 15.05
C GLY A 122 -11.81 1.95 16.53
N GLY A 123 -12.97 1.48 16.99
CA GLY A 123 -13.20 0.97 18.33
C GLY A 123 -12.26 -0.18 18.71
N TYR A 124 -11.91 -1.02 17.74
CA TYR A 124 -10.92 -2.09 17.92
C TYR A 124 -9.52 -1.53 18.18
N ILE A 125 -9.09 -0.56 17.37
CA ILE A 125 -7.79 0.10 17.54
C ILE A 125 -7.76 0.90 18.85
N THR A 126 -8.84 1.61 19.19
CA THR A 126 -8.88 2.45 20.39
C THR A 126 -8.85 1.62 21.65
N SER A 127 -9.58 0.51 21.69
CA SER A 127 -9.55 -0.45 22.80
C SER A 127 -8.17 -1.11 22.93
N PHE A 128 -7.54 -1.43 21.81
CA PHE A 128 -6.21 -2.08 21.78
C PHE A 128 -5.09 -1.21 22.37
N ILE A 129 -5.17 0.11 22.18
CA ILE A 129 -4.21 1.07 22.76
C ILE A 129 -4.70 1.73 24.06
N ASP A 130 -5.84 1.28 24.60
CA ASP A 130 -6.45 1.82 25.82
C ASP A 130 -6.64 3.36 25.75
N THR A 131 -7.31 3.82 24.70
CA THR A 131 -7.64 5.24 24.47
C THR A 131 -9.14 5.49 24.39
N SER A 132 -9.55 6.70 24.78
CA SER A 132 -10.93 7.20 24.67
C SER A 132 -10.92 8.72 24.54
N GLU A 133 -12.03 9.31 24.11
CA GLU A 133 -12.16 10.77 23.98
C GLU A 133 -11.92 11.49 25.32
N ALA A 134 -12.34 10.90 26.44
CA ALA A 134 -12.14 11.47 27.77
C ALA A 134 -10.68 11.39 28.26
N ARG A 135 -9.92 10.38 27.83
CA ARG A 135 -8.54 10.16 28.30
C ARG A 135 -7.50 10.83 27.41
N ARG A 136 -7.71 10.77 26.09
CA ARG A 136 -6.73 11.17 25.06
C ARG A 136 -7.45 11.77 23.84
N PRO A 137 -8.04 12.98 23.98
CA PRO A 137 -8.83 13.61 22.92
C PRO A 137 -8.04 13.85 21.62
N TRP A 138 -6.76 14.20 21.68
CA TRP A 138 -5.95 14.45 20.49
C TRP A 138 -5.51 13.17 19.79
N THR A 139 -5.26 12.08 20.52
CA THR A 139 -5.06 10.76 19.94
C THR A 139 -6.33 10.29 19.22
N MET A 140 -7.51 10.55 19.78
CA MET A 140 -8.79 10.30 19.09
C MET A 140 -8.94 11.18 17.85
N GLU A 141 -8.55 12.46 17.92
CA GLU A 141 -8.61 13.34 16.75
C GLU A 141 -7.61 12.93 15.67
N LEU A 142 -6.45 12.37 16.02
CA LEU A 142 -5.50 11.76 15.07
C LEU A 142 -6.12 10.54 14.35
N ILE A 143 -6.84 9.70 15.09
CA ILE A 143 -7.61 8.58 14.51
C ILE A 143 -8.69 9.12 13.56
N ASN A 144 -9.41 10.18 13.94
CA ASN A 144 -10.39 10.84 13.07
C ASN A 144 -9.75 11.44 11.81
N CYS A 145 -8.55 12.02 11.90
CA CYS A 145 -7.78 12.46 10.74
C CYS A 145 -7.49 11.28 9.79
N GLY A 146 -7.10 10.13 10.35
CA GLY A 146 -6.92 8.89 9.61
C GLY A 146 -8.16 8.44 8.84
N TYR A 147 -9.33 8.51 9.47
CA TYR A 147 -10.61 8.25 8.81
C TYR A 147 -10.93 9.26 7.71
N ALA A 148 -10.74 10.56 7.97
CA ALA A 148 -11.06 11.61 7.03
C ALA A 148 -10.21 11.52 5.75
N ILE A 149 -8.89 11.40 5.89
CA ILE A 149 -7.96 11.18 4.76
C ILE A 149 -8.29 9.86 4.06
N GLY A 150 -8.46 8.78 4.84
CA GLY A 150 -8.69 7.46 4.28
C GLY A 150 -9.94 7.40 3.42
N ASN A 151 -11.06 7.93 3.91
CA ASN A 151 -12.32 8.01 3.16
C ASN A 151 -12.14 8.73 1.82
N ILE A 152 -11.35 9.79 1.74
CA ILE A 152 -11.08 10.49 0.48
C ILE A 152 -10.22 9.60 -0.44
N ALA A 153 -9.11 9.08 0.08
CA ALA A 153 -8.14 8.33 -0.70
C ALA A 153 -8.69 7.02 -1.29
N TYR A 154 -9.26 6.14 -0.45
CA TYR A 154 -9.70 4.83 -0.94
C TYR A 154 -10.95 4.95 -1.81
N PHE A 155 -11.84 5.94 -1.63
CA PHE A 155 -13.00 6.12 -2.53
C PHE A 155 -12.57 6.60 -3.91
N TYR A 156 -11.54 7.44 -4.01
CA TYR A 156 -10.93 7.79 -5.29
C TYR A 156 -10.39 6.55 -6.00
N TYR A 157 -9.59 5.72 -5.32
CA TYR A 157 -9.05 4.51 -5.96
C TYR A 157 -10.16 3.49 -6.30
N LYS A 158 -11.24 3.41 -5.52
CA LYS A 158 -12.44 2.63 -5.90
C LYS A 158 -13.03 3.10 -7.21
N GLN A 159 -13.13 4.41 -7.42
CA GLN A 159 -13.60 4.98 -8.68
C GLN A 159 -12.64 4.74 -9.84
N GLN A 160 -11.34 4.79 -9.60
CA GLN A 160 -10.30 4.57 -10.61
C GLN A 160 -10.27 3.12 -11.10
N PHE A 161 -10.23 2.15 -10.18
CA PHE A 161 -10.03 0.73 -10.51
C PHE A 161 -11.33 -0.03 -10.77
N ARG A 162 -12.45 0.38 -10.15
CA ARG A 162 -13.80 -0.18 -10.37
C ARG A 162 -13.89 -1.71 -10.31
N ARG A 163 -13.06 -2.35 -9.49
CA ARG A 163 -13.04 -3.81 -9.36
C ARG A 163 -14.40 -4.34 -8.87
N VAL A 164 -14.91 -5.35 -9.56
CA VAL A 164 -16.12 -6.10 -9.20
C VAL A 164 -15.91 -6.79 -7.85
N ARG A 165 -16.97 -6.97 -7.04
CA ARG A 165 -16.91 -7.65 -5.75
C ARG A 165 -16.82 -9.18 -5.92
N PRO A 166 -16.18 -9.91 -4.99
CA PRO A 166 -16.12 -11.38 -5.04
C PRO A 166 -17.49 -12.03 -5.15
N SER A 167 -18.44 -11.62 -4.31
CA SER A 167 -19.80 -12.18 -4.27
C SER A 167 -20.61 -11.95 -5.54
N THR A 168 -20.20 -11.01 -6.42
CA THR A 168 -20.82 -10.81 -7.73
C THR A 168 -20.37 -11.87 -8.72
N LEU A 169 -19.09 -12.26 -8.68
CA LEU A 169 -18.53 -13.29 -9.57
C LEU A 169 -18.80 -14.71 -9.04
N CYS A 170 -18.81 -14.87 -7.72
CA CYS A 170 -19.13 -16.13 -7.05
C CYS A 170 -20.27 -15.90 -6.03
N PRO A 171 -21.55 -16.00 -6.47
CA PRO A 171 -22.71 -15.81 -5.58
C PRO A 171 -22.73 -16.77 -4.38
N GLY A 172 -22.13 -17.96 -4.53
CA GLY A 172 -22.00 -18.96 -3.47
C GLY A 172 -21.15 -18.53 -2.27
N LEU A 173 -20.40 -17.41 -2.37
CA LEU A 173 -19.72 -16.82 -1.20
C LEU A 173 -20.72 -16.29 -0.15
N ALA A 174 -21.97 -16.01 -0.55
CA ALA A 174 -23.10 -15.69 0.34
C ALA A 174 -22.71 -14.83 1.57
N PRO A 175 -22.21 -13.60 1.38
CA PRO A 175 -21.79 -12.75 2.50
C PRO A 175 -22.98 -12.51 3.46
N PRO A 176 -22.80 -12.71 4.79
CA PRO A 176 -23.86 -12.62 5.79
C PRO A 176 -24.64 -11.30 5.83
N PHE A 177 -23.98 -10.19 5.49
CA PHE A 177 -24.61 -8.89 5.28
C PHE A 177 -24.10 -8.29 3.98
N GLY A 178 -25.02 -7.60 3.30
CA GLY A 178 -24.90 -7.29 1.88
C GLY A 178 -23.57 -6.59 1.54
N PRO A 179 -22.96 -6.96 0.39
CA PRO A 179 -21.73 -6.30 -0.04
C PRO A 179 -22.02 -4.80 -0.25
N PRO A 180 -21.14 -3.90 0.24
CA PRO A 180 -21.38 -2.47 0.09
C PRO A 180 -21.52 -2.07 -1.38
N ALA A 181 -22.41 -1.11 -1.67
CA ALA A 181 -22.74 -0.61 -3.01
C ALA A 181 -21.63 0.29 -3.62
N HIS A 182 -20.40 -0.20 -3.62
CA HIS A 182 -19.23 0.41 -4.22
C HIS A 182 -18.18 -0.66 -4.61
N PRO A 183 -17.25 -0.35 -5.52
CA PRO A 183 -16.20 -1.27 -5.97
C PRO A 183 -15.39 -1.90 -4.84
N SER A 184 -14.80 -3.06 -5.13
CA SER A 184 -14.02 -3.86 -4.19
C SER A 184 -12.64 -3.24 -3.93
N PHE A 185 -11.82 -3.09 -4.97
CA PHE A 185 -10.47 -2.52 -4.84
C PHE A 185 -10.54 -1.01 -4.67
N THR A 186 -9.92 -0.40 -3.67
CA THR A 186 -9.12 -1.03 -2.60
C THR A 186 -9.98 -1.32 -1.36
N SER A 187 -9.57 -2.21 -0.46
CA SER A 187 -10.30 -2.47 0.80
C SER A 187 -10.24 -1.27 1.76
N GLY A 188 -11.38 -0.61 2.02
CA GLY A 188 -11.43 0.58 2.89
C GLY A 188 -11.03 0.29 4.33
N HIS A 189 -11.45 -0.87 4.87
CA HIS A 189 -11.06 -1.34 6.20
C HIS A 189 -9.57 -1.62 6.30
N SER A 190 -8.99 -2.27 5.29
CA SER A 190 -7.53 -2.48 5.25
C SER A 190 -6.79 -1.15 5.20
N PHE A 191 -7.23 -0.22 4.35
CA PHE A 191 -6.60 1.09 4.22
C PHE A 191 -6.60 1.83 5.55
N ILE A 192 -7.78 2.02 6.15
CA ILE A 192 -7.95 2.75 7.41
C ILE A 192 -7.15 2.10 8.53
N GLY A 193 -7.21 0.76 8.66
CA GLY A 193 -6.48 0.03 9.70
C GLY A 193 -4.98 0.26 9.61
N HIS A 194 -4.38 0.07 8.43
CA HIS A 194 -2.94 0.25 8.24
C HIS A 194 -2.53 1.72 8.34
N PHE A 195 -3.33 2.63 7.79
CA PHE A 195 -3.03 4.06 7.80
C PHE A 195 -3.06 4.62 9.23
N ILE A 196 -4.09 4.30 10.01
CA ILE A 196 -4.19 4.72 11.42
C ILE A 196 -3.07 4.08 12.23
N ALA A 197 -2.76 2.79 12.02
CA ALA A 197 -1.63 2.15 12.69
C ALA A 197 -0.32 2.90 12.43
N LEU A 198 -0.03 3.27 11.17
CA LEU A 198 1.15 4.06 10.81
C LEU A 198 1.17 5.44 11.49
N LEU A 199 0.04 6.17 11.49
CA LEU A 199 -0.07 7.46 12.19
C LEU A 199 0.18 7.33 13.70
N LEU A 200 -0.40 6.32 14.34
CA LEU A 200 -0.21 6.06 15.77
C LEU A 200 1.24 5.67 16.10
N LEU A 201 1.92 4.99 15.18
CA LEU A 201 3.32 4.56 15.33
C LEU A 201 4.34 5.70 15.18
N GLU A 202 3.90 6.90 14.79
CA GLU A 202 4.70 8.13 14.91
C GLU A 202 4.85 8.58 16.37
N ILE A 203 3.89 8.24 17.23
CA ILE A 203 3.94 8.58 18.66
C ILE A 203 4.97 7.67 19.34
N PRO A 204 6.08 8.21 19.90
CA PRO A 204 7.19 7.40 20.41
C PRO A 204 6.79 6.36 21.45
N ALA A 205 5.84 6.69 22.34
CA ALA A 205 5.32 5.76 23.34
C ALA A 205 4.62 4.57 22.67
N LEU A 206 3.69 4.84 21.75
CA LEU A 206 2.96 3.79 21.05
C LEU A 206 3.91 2.93 20.21
N ARG A 207 4.89 3.55 19.54
CA ARG A 207 5.94 2.85 18.81
C ARG A 207 6.73 1.89 19.70
N GLN A 208 7.15 2.32 20.89
CA GLN A 208 7.90 1.47 21.82
C GLN A 208 7.11 0.21 22.20
N ARG A 209 5.78 0.28 22.25
CA ARG A 209 4.92 -0.84 22.67
C ARG A 209 4.36 -1.67 21.51
N TYR A 210 4.15 -1.05 20.35
CA TYR A 210 3.38 -1.63 19.26
C TYR A 210 4.06 -1.53 17.89
N GLY A 211 5.29 -1.01 17.82
CA GLY A 211 6.11 -0.89 16.60
C GLY A 211 6.68 -2.23 16.13
N LEU A 212 7.74 -2.19 15.34
CA LEU A 212 8.35 -3.39 14.73
C LEU A 212 9.20 -4.16 15.75
N PHE A 213 8.88 -5.42 15.97
CA PHE A 213 9.67 -6.30 16.82
C PHE A 213 10.68 -7.10 16.00
N ALA A 214 11.92 -7.16 16.49
CA ALA A 214 12.94 -8.04 15.91
C ALA A 214 12.57 -9.49 16.21
N ALA A 215 12.59 -10.35 15.19
CA ALA A 215 12.41 -11.78 15.35
C ALA A 215 13.69 -12.43 15.94
N PRO A 216 13.55 -13.47 16.80
CA PRO A 216 12.33 -13.89 17.48
C PRO A 216 11.89 -12.84 18.52
N TYR A 217 10.60 -12.75 18.85
CA TYR A 217 10.07 -11.79 19.83
C TYR A 217 10.80 -11.89 21.18
N LYS A 218 11.79 -11.02 21.42
CA LYS A 218 12.59 -11.01 22.66
C LYS A 218 12.04 -10.08 23.76
N GLY A 219 10.81 -9.56 23.60
CA GLY A 219 10.23 -8.58 24.52
C GLY A 219 10.89 -7.20 24.47
N SER A 220 11.74 -6.94 23.46
CA SER A 220 12.36 -5.63 23.24
C SER A 220 11.33 -4.58 22.83
N PRO A 221 11.59 -3.28 23.08
CA PRO A 221 10.86 -2.18 22.48
C PRO A 221 10.63 -2.34 20.98
N GLY A 222 9.44 -1.94 20.53
CA GLY A 222 9.11 -1.82 19.12
C GLY A 222 9.94 -0.73 18.45
N ASN A 223 10.44 -1.03 17.26
CA ASN A 223 11.22 -0.13 16.43
C ASN A 223 10.33 0.72 15.53
N ALA A 224 10.88 1.82 15.03
CA ALA A 224 10.24 2.65 14.01
C ALA A 224 10.10 1.89 12.69
N ILE A 225 9.09 2.30 11.92
CA ILE A 225 8.87 1.83 10.57
C ILE A 225 9.73 2.74 9.69
N ASP A 226 10.67 2.16 8.96
CA ASP A 226 11.50 2.93 8.03
C ASP A 226 10.64 3.38 6.84
N PRO A 227 10.41 4.69 6.63
CA PRO A 227 9.55 5.20 5.57
C PRO A 227 10.02 4.83 4.16
N CYS A 228 11.31 4.54 4.01
CA CYS A 228 11.96 4.19 2.75
C CYS A 228 12.69 2.86 2.87
N LEU A 229 12.03 1.84 3.45
CA LEU A 229 12.58 0.52 3.80
C LEU A 229 13.77 0.11 2.91
N PRO A 230 15.01 0.35 3.38
CA PRO A 230 16.19 0.14 2.58
C PRO A 230 16.52 -1.34 2.57
N VAL A 231 16.58 -1.91 1.37
CA VAL A 231 17.00 -3.28 1.15
C VAL A 231 18.41 -3.26 0.61
N THR A 232 19.33 -3.86 1.36
CA THR A 232 20.72 -4.01 0.95
C THR A 232 20.81 -5.00 -0.20
N VAL A 233 21.38 -4.56 -1.31
CA VAL A 233 21.63 -5.37 -2.51
C VAL A 233 23.07 -5.15 -2.97
N THR A 234 23.66 -6.11 -3.67
CA THR A 234 24.96 -5.94 -4.33
C THR A 234 24.75 -5.86 -5.83
N ILE A 235 25.37 -4.89 -6.50
CA ILE A 235 25.30 -4.77 -7.96
C ILE A 235 26.66 -5.14 -8.54
N SER A 236 26.70 -6.15 -9.41
CA SER A 236 27.94 -6.59 -10.06
C SER A 236 28.45 -5.56 -11.07
N LEU A 237 29.76 -5.57 -11.34
CA LEU A 237 30.39 -4.84 -12.44
C LEU A 237 30.51 -5.76 -13.66
N ALA A 238 29.40 -5.98 -14.35
CA ALA A 238 29.33 -6.97 -15.41
C ALA A 238 28.42 -6.52 -16.56
N ASN A 239 28.50 -7.27 -17.67
CA ASN A 239 27.57 -7.17 -18.77
C ASN A 239 26.97 -8.55 -19.04
N PRO A 240 25.70 -8.82 -18.65
CA PRO A 240 24.77 -7.91 -17.98
C PRO A 240 25.03 -7.74 -16.48
N ALA A 241 24.62 -6.60 -15.90
CA ALA A 241 24.72 -6.35 -14.46
C ALA A 241 23.72 -7.22 -13.69
N VAL A 242 24.19 -7.84 -12.61
CA VAL A 242 23.37 -8.68 -11.73
C VAL A 242 23.25 -8.00 -10.38
N VAL A 243 22.00 -7.82 -9.95
CA VAL A 243 21.64 -7.34 -8.63
C VAL A 243 21.35 -8.55 -7.75
N GLN A 244 22.05 -8.65 -6.63
CA GLN A 244 21.92 -9.75 -5.68
C GLN A 244 21.46 -9.23 -4.32
N GLY A 245 20.36 -9.76 -3.80
CA GLY A 245 19.83 -9.41 -2.49
C GLY A 245 18.60 -10.23 -2.13
N ASN A 246 18.29 -10.30 -0.85
CA ASN A 246 17.12 -11.03 -0.36
C ASN A 246 15.84 -10.21 -0.58
N VAL A 247 15.44 -10.05 -1.84
CA VAL A 247 14.26 -9.29 -2.25
C VAL A 247 13.35 -10.18 -3.08
N ALA A 248 12.10 -10.34 -2.64
CA ALA A 248 11.08 -11.01 -3.42
C ALA A 248 10.48 -10.01 -4.42
N LEU A 249 10.91 -10.11 -5.69
CA LEU A 249 10.45 -9.29 -6.81
C LEU A 249 10.06 -10.20 -7.97
N ASN A 250 9.03 -9.81 -8.71
CA ASN A 250 8.55 -10.52 -9.90
C ASN A 250 9.16 -9.92 -11.17
N ALA A 251 9.07 -10.67 -12.26
CA ALA A 251 9.44 -10.18 -13.58
C ALA A 251 8.68 -8.89 -13.92
N GLY A 252 9.40 -7.84 -14.29
CA GLY A 252 8.83 -6.56 -14.66
C GLY A 252 8.46 -5.65 -13.49
N ASP A 253 8.69 -6.06 -12.23
CA ASP A 253 8.48 -5.17 -11.09
C ASP A 253 9.36 -3.92 -11.22
N PRO A 254 8.81 -2.71 -11.01
CA PRO A 254 9.61 -1.50 -10.97
C PRO A 254 10.43 -1.44 -9.68
N VAL A 255 11.68 -1.03 -9.81
CA VAL A 255 12.63 -0.84 -8.71
C VAL A 255 13.37 0.46 -8.91
N PHE A 256 13.77 1.11 -7.82
CA PHE A 256 14.67 2.24 -7.88
C PHE A 256 15.70 2.14 -6.76
N PHE A 257 16.86 2.72 -7.01
CA PHE A 257 18.00 2.68 -6.10
C PHE A 257 18.22 4.06 -5.49
N GLN A 258 18.72 4.09 -4.26
CA GLN A 258 19.23 5.29 -3.61
C GLN A 258 20.69 5.08 -3.25
N THR A 259 21.45 6.17 -3.22
CA THR A 259 22.82 6.15 -2.73
C THR A 259 22.81 6.15 -1.20
N THR A 260 23.62 5.29 -0.59
CA THR A 260 23.96 5.46 0.84
C THR A 260 24.73 6.77 1.01
N ALA A 261 24.58 7.47 2.14
CA ALA A 261 25.22 8.76 2.38
C ALA A 261 26.75 8.71 2.10
N GLY A 262 27.17 9.31 0.98
CA GLY A 262 28.58 9.37 0.51
C GLY A 262 28.97 8.37 -0.59
N GLY A 263 28.09 7.44 -0.98
CA GLY A 263 28.33 6.48 -2.06
C GLY A 263 27.74 6.92 -3.41
N ALA A 264 28.17 6.26 -4.49
CA ALA A 264 27.64 6.45 -5.83
C ALA A 264 27.26 5.10 -6.46
N LEU A 265 26.19 5.09 -7.26
CA LEU A 265 25.65 3.90 -7.91
C LEU A 265 26.49 3.53 -9.14
N PRO A 266 26.70 2.23 -9.44
CA PRO A 266 27.46 1.83 -10.63
C PRO A 266 26.84 2.40 -11.90
N ALA A 267 27.60 3.16 -12.68
CA ALA A 267 27.11 3.72 -13.93
C ALA A 267 26.63 2.60 -14.89
N PRO A 268 25.52 2.80 -15.64
CA PRO A 268 24.73 4.03 -15.81
C PRO A 268 23.55 4.14 -14.83
N ILE A 269 23.55 3.42 -13.71
CA ILE A 269 22.43 3.44 -12.76
C ILE A 269 22.39 4.78 -12.03
N ALA A 270 21.24 5.45 -12.07
CA ALA A 270 21.03 6.75 -11.45
C ALA A 270 20.08 6.66 -10.24
N PRO A 271 20.33 7.45 -9.19
CA PRO A 271 19.50 7.42 -7.98
C PRO A 271 18.09 7.95 -8.28
N GLY A 272 17.08 7.28 -7.74
CA GLY A 272 15.66 7.63 -7.94
C GLY A 272 15.11 7.33 -9.33
N THR A 273 15.92 6.82 -10.27
CA THR A 273 15.44 6.36 -11.58
C THR A 273 14.78 4.98 -11.45
N THR A 274 13.62 4.81 -12.08
CA THR A 274 12.91 3.54 -12.13
C THR A 274 13.54 2.61 -13.16
N TYR A 275 13.87 1.40 -12.74
CA TYR A 275 14.29 0.27 -13.55
C TYR A 275 13.30 -0.88 -13.39
N TYR A 276 13.38 -1.90 -14.25
CA TYR A 276 12.45 -3.02 -14.25
C TYR A 276 13.18 -4.36 -14.11
N VAL A 277 12.65 -5.23 -13.26
CA VAL A 277 13.27 -6.51 -12.91
C VAL A 277 13.23 -7.49 -14.08
N ILE A 278 14.38 -8.08 -14.41
CA ILE A 278 14.53 -9.21 -15.32
C ILE A 278 15.00 -10.41 -14.48
N PRO A 279 14.21 -11.48 -14.34
CA PRO A 279 14.61 -12.65 -13.57
C PRO A 279 15.83 -13.34 -14.18
N THR A 280 16.78 -13.80 -13.35
CA THR A 280 17.92 -14.63 -13.80
C THR A 280 17.68 -16.14 -13.59
N GLY A 281 16.53 -16.51 -13.01
CA GLY A 281 16.23 -17.89 -12.60
C GLY A 281 16.93 -18.33 -11.30
N THR A 282 17.78 -17.48 -10.72
CA THR A 282 18.43 -17.73 -9.43
C THR A 282 17.73 -16.96 -8.31
N ALA A 283 17.40 -17.63 -7.21
CA ALA A 283 16.74 -16.99 -6.07
C ALA A 283 17.60 -15.85 -5.50
N GLY A 284 16.99 -14.69 -5.29
CA GLY A 284 17.67 -13.50 -4.76
C GLY A 284 18.65 -12.83 -5.74
N ALA A 285 18.59 -13.18 -7.03
CA ALA A 285 19.35 -12.49 -8.08
C ALA A 285 18.43 -12.07 -9.23
N PHE A 286 18.66 -10.88 -9.76
CA PHE A 286 17.94 -10.36 -10.92
C PHE A 286 18.81 -9.41 -11.73
N GLN A 287 18.50 -9.25 -13.01
CA GLN A 287 19.02 -8.18 -13.85
C GLN A 287 18.00 -7.05 -13.90
N ILE A 288 18.39 -5.89 -14.41
CA ILE A 288 17.49 -4.74 -14.53
C ILE A 288 17.50 -4.19 -15.96
N SER A 289 16.36 -3.64 -16.39
CA SER A 289 16.18 -2.90 -17.65
C SER A 289 15.84 -1.43 -17.34
N SER A 290 16.35 -0.50 -18.14
CA SER A 290 15.92 0.91 -18.13
C SER A 290 14.57 1.14 -18.82
N SER A 291 14.08 0.14 -19.55
CA SER A 291 12.81 0.19 -20.27
C SER A 291 11.76 -0.70 -19.60
N PRO A 292 10.49 -0.28 -19.56
CA PRO A 292 9.41 -1.09 -19.02
C PRO A 292 9.32 -2.43 -19.74
N PRO A 293 8.85 -3.49 -19.05
CA PRO A 293 8.71 -4.81 -19.63
C PRO A 293 7.76 -4.75 -20.83
N ASN A 294 8.24 -5.18 -21.99
CA ASN A 294 7.43 -5.38 -23.18
C ASN A 294 7.38 -6.89 -23.46
N PRO A 295 6.19 -7.53 -23.50
CA PRO A 295 6.12 -8.97 -23.77
C PRO A 295 6.65 -9.35 -25.17
N ASN A 296 6.74 -8.39 -26.09
CA ASN A 296 7.14 -8.62 -27.49
C ASN A 296 8.61 -8.35 -27.79
N THR A 297 9.35 -7.84 -26.82
CA THR A 297 10.79 -7.62 -26.98
C THR A 297 11.53 -8.17 -25.78
N THR A 298 12.66 -8.84 -26.03
CA THR A 298 13.53 -9.25 -24.94
C THR A 298 14.05 -8.00 -24.23
N PRO A 299 13.79 -7.83 -22.92
CA PRO A 299 14.29 -6.67 -22.20
C PRO A 299 15.82 -6.68 -22.25
N THR A 300 16.42 -5.54 -22.61
CA THR A 300 17.87 -5.40 -22.67
C THR A 300 18.39 -5.12 -21.26
N PRO A 301 19.22 -6.01 -20.69
CA PRO A 301 19.77 -5.78 -19.37
C PRO A 301 20.74 -4.60 -19.37
N VAL A 302 20.75 -3.84 -18.28
CA VAL A 302 21.73 -2.78 -18.05
C VAL A 302 23.12 -3.41 -17.88
N SER A 303 24.12 -2.84 -18.55
CA SER A 303 25.54 -3.14 -18.34
C SER A 303 26.14 -2.13 -17.37
N THR A 304 26.87 -2.62 -16.38
CA THR A 304 27.68 -1.79 -15.45
C THR A 304 29.18 -2.01 -15.68
N LEU A 305 29.54 -2.76 -16.73
CA LEU A 305 30.92 -3.03 -17.09
C LEU A 305 31.67 -1.71 -17.36
N GLY A 306 32.80 -1.51 -16.70
CA GLY A 306 33.58 -0.27 -16.79
C GLY A 306 33.20 0.81 -15.77
N SER A 307 32.20 0.60 -14.93
CA SER A 307 31.95 1.46 -13.78
C SER A 307 33.07 1.37 -12.74
N THR A 308 33.42 2.48 -12.11
CA THR A 308 34.43 2.59 -11.05
C THR A 308 33.87 2.35 -9.65
N GLN A 309 32.55 2.24 -9.52
CA GLN A 309 31.83 2.04 -8.26
C GLN A 309 31.22 0.64 -8.23
N SER A 310 31.49 -0.13 -7.18
CA SER A 310 30.98 -1.50 -6.98
C SER A 310 30.52 -1.72 -5.55
N GLY A 311 29.74 -2.77 -5.32
CA GLY A 311 29.43 -3.27 -3.98
C GLY A 311 27.98 -3.11 -3.55
N VAL A 312 27.81 -2.90 -2.24
CA VAL A 312 26.53 -2.83 -1.54
C VAL A 312 25.81 -1.50 -1.86
N GLN A 313 24.58 -1.61 -2.33
CA GLN A 313 23.68 -0.53 -2.71
C GLN A 313 22.34 -0.68 -1.97
N THR A 314 21.54 0.37 -1.99
CA THR A 314 20.23 0.40 -1.32
C THR A 314 19.10 0.45 -2.35
N LEU A 315 18.23 -0.55 -2.30
CA LEU A 315 16.96 -0.58 -3.01
C LEU A 315 15.85 -0.14 -2.05
N VAL A 316 15.03 0.82 -2.45
CA VAL A 316 13.95 1.33 -1.61
C VAL A 316 12.67 0.56 -1.89
N ARG A 317 11.95 0.18 -0.83
CA ARG A 317 10.64 -0.47 -0.94
C ARG A 317 9.57 0.28 -0.17
N ASN A 318 8.32 -0.10 -0.46
CA ASN A 318 7.21 0.23 0.42
C ASN A 318 7.52 -0.30 1.84
N PRO A 319 7.33 0.51 2.89
CA PRO A 319 7.57 0.10 4.28
C PRO A 319 6.71 -1.10 4.70
N LEU A 320 5.53 -1.24 4.11
CA LEU A 320 4.62 -2.33 4.37
C LEU A 320 4.58 -3.31 3.19
N ALA A 321 5.65 -3.44 2.40
CA ALA A 321 5.68 -4.31 1.23
C ALA A 321 5.34 -5.78 1.52
N GLY A 322 4.86 -6.50 0.50
CA GLY A 322 4.47 -7.90 0.57
C GLY A 322 3.17 -8.19 1.32
N ARG A 323 2.81 -9.48 1.38
CA ARG A 323 1.50 -9.96 1.86
C ARG A 323 1.52 -10.67 3.20
N ARG A 324 2.72 -10.94 3.73
CA ARG A 324 2.88 -11.60 5.03
C ARG A 324 2.47 -10.68 6.17
N GLU A 325 2.14 -11.29 7.30
CA GLU A 325 1.98 -10.57 8.56
C GLU A 325 3.25 -9.78 8.88
N ILE A 326 3.05 -8.57 9.40
CA ILE A 326 4.13 -7.70 9.86
C ILE A 326 4.29 -7.94 11.35
N ASP A 327 5.53 -8.10 11.80
CA ASP A 327 5.88 -8.30 13.21
C ASP A 327 5.74 -7.00 14.01
N SER A 328 4.53 -6.45 14.06
CA SER A 328 4.13 -5.27 14.82
C SER A 328 2.70 -5.47 15.31
N PRO A 329 2.41 -5.34 16.62
CA PRO A 329 1.06 -5.54 17.13
C PRO A 329 -0.02 -4.66 16.47
N LEU A 330 0.27 -3.38 16.21
CA LEU A 330 -0.70 -2.48 15.57
C LEU A 330 -0.90 -2.82 14.09
N LEU A 331 0.17 -3.13 13.35
CA LEU A 331 0.07 -3.51 11.94
C LEU A 331 -0.50 -4.92 11.75
N TRP A 332 -0.27 -5.82 12.70
CA TRP A 332 -0.93 -7.12 12.78
C TRP A 332 -2.42 -6.97 13.00
N LEU A 333 -2.85 -6.10 13.92
CA LEU A 333 -4.27 -5.81 14.14
C LEU A 333 -4.93 -5.24 12.87
N ALA A 334 -4.25 -4.33 12.17
CA ALA A 334 -4.70 -3.81 10.88
C ALA A 334 -4.85 -4.92 9.83
N GLY A 335 -3.87 -5.83 9.75
CA GLY A 335 -3.92 -7.01 8.89
C GLY A 335 -5.08 -7.95 9.24
N ARG A 336 -5.38 -8.11 10.53
CA ARG A 336 -6.51 -8.92 11.03
C ARG A 336 -7.86 -8.32 10.66
N ILE A 337 -8.02 -7.00 10.80
CA ILE A 337 -9.21 -6.26 10.33
C ILE A 337 -9.40 -6.47 8.82
N ALA A 338 -8.32 -6.41 8.04
CA ALA A 338 -8.38 -6.66 6.60
C ALA A 338 -8.79 -8.11 6.28
N LYS A 339 -8.16 -9.09 6.96
CA LYS A 339 -8.43 -10.52 6.76
C LYS A 339 -9.88 -10.89 7.06
N ASN A 340 -10.49 -10.24 8.04
CA ASN A 340 -11.89 -10.42 8.37
C ASN A 340 -12.84 -10.00 7.24
N ARG A 341 -12.42 -9.10 6.34
CA ARG A 341 -13.20 -8.77 5.13
C ARG A 341 -13.05 -9.79 4.01
N GLU A 342 -11.92 -10.50 3.96
CA GLU A 342 -11.74 -11.67 3.09
C GLU A 342 -12.58 -12.84 3.59
N ARG A 343 -12.55 -13.15 4.90
CA ARG A 343 -13.39 -14.19 5.52
C ARG A 343 -14.89 -13.97 5.29
N LEU A 344 -15.33 -12.71 5.34
CA LEU A 344 -16.70 -12.34 5.02
C LEU A 344 -17.04 -12.52 3.52
N GLY A 345 -16.05 -12.60 2.64
CA GLY A 345 -16.23 -12.76 1.20
C GLY A 345 -16.50 -11.45 0.45
N VAL A 346 -16.19 -10.30 1.05
CA VAL A 346 -16.49 -8.98 0.45
C VAL A 346 -15.27 -8.32 -0.21
N HIS A 347 -14.06 -8.81 0.06
CA HIS A 347 -12.80 -8.31 -0.50
C HIS A 347 -11.87 -9.47 -0.88
N TYR A 348 -11.10 -9.29 -1.96
CA TYR A 348 -10.02 -10.20 -2.34
C TYR A 348 -8.76 -9.96 -1.51
N PRO A 349 -7.86 -10.95 -1.35
CA PRO A 349 -6.55 -10.74 -0.72
C PRO A 349 -5.75 -9.57 -1.31
N SER A 350 -5.77 -9.41 -2.64
CA SER A 350 -5.11 -8.28 -3.32
C SER A 350 -5.78 -6.93 -3.06
N ASP A 351 -7.09 -6.88 -2.73
CA ASP A 351 -7.73 -5.64 -2.28
C ASP A 351 -7.16 -5.20 -0.93
N SER A 352 -6.88 -6.17 -0.05
CA SER A 352 -6.31 -5.93 1.27
C SER A 352 -4.85 -5.51 1.19
N SER A 353 -4.02 -6.22 0.42
CA SER A 353 -2.59 -5.91 0.26
C SER A 353 -2.37 -4.59 -0.49
N GLY A 354 -3.10 -4.35 -1.57
CA GLY A 354 -3.02 -3.09 -2.32
C GLY A 354 -3.42 -1.89 -1.45
N SER A 355 -4.47 -2.01 -0.63
CA SER A 355 -4.82 -0.98 0.36
C SER A 355 -3.72 -0.68 1.36
N ARG A 356 -3.09 -1.73 1.89
CA ARG A 356 -1.97 -1.62 2.84
C ARG A 356 -0.80 -0.85 2.22
N HIS A 357 -0.44 -1.17 0.98
CA HIS A 357 0.66 -0.50 0.28
C HIS A 357 0.35 0.97 -0.02
N ILE A 358 -0.86 1.27 -0.48
CA ILE A 358 -1.29 2.66 -0.74
C ILE A 358 -1.33 3.47 0.56
N ALA A 359 -1.88 2.91 1.64
CA ALA A 359 -1.89 3.55 2.95
C ALA A 359 -0.48 3.96 3.39
N ALA A 360 0.49 3.06 3.19
CA ALA A 360 1.87 3.31 3.52
C ALA A 360 2.53 4.37 2.62
N GLY A 361 2.22 4.36 1.32
CA GLY A 361 2.67 5.40 0.38
C GLY A 361 2.15 6.79 0.76
N ILE A 362 0.86 6.90 1.12
CA ILE A 362 0.25 8.17 1.55
C ILE A 362 0.84 8.64 2.88
N TRP A 363 1.02 7.73 3.86
CA TRP A 363 1.66 8.05 5.13
C TRP A 363 3.08 8.61 4.93
N ARG A 364 3.89 7.93 4.09
CA ARG A 364 5.23 8.41 3.72
C ARG A 364 5.17 9.80 3.11
N ALA A 365 4.28 10.03 2.15
CA ALA A 365 4.17 11.31 1.47
C ALA A 365 3.68 12.46 2.36
N LEU A 366 2.87 12.18 3.38
CA LEU A 366 2.40 13.17 4.36
C LEU A 366 3.51 13.59 5.34
N LEU A 367 4.23 12.61 5.88
CA LEU A 367 5.06 12.81 7.07
C LEU A 367 6.57 12.78 6.81
N HIS A 368 7.02 12.09 5.75
CA HIS A 368 8.44 11.75 5.55
C HIS A 368 9.04 12.25 4.24
N ASP A 369 8.25 12.34 3.15
CA ASP A 369 8.77 12.84 1.87
C ASP A 369 9.09 14.35 1.96
N SER A 370 10.13 14.77 1.23
CA SER A 370 10.47 16.19 1.03
C SER A 370 9.75 16.77 -0.20
N THR A 371 9.74 18.10 -0.31
CA THR A 371 9.27 18.76 -1.54
C THR A 371 10.13 18.34 -2.73
N PRO A 372 9.54 18.13 -3.93
CA PRO A 372 8.16 18.44 -4.33
C PRO A 372 7.15 17.30 -4.10
N SER A 373 7.56 16.12 -3.63
CA SER A 373 6.69 14.93 -3.50
C SER A 373 5.81 14.91 -2.25
N ARG A 374 6.07 15.81 -1.30
CA ARG A 374 5.35 15.89 -0.02
C ARG A 374 3.89 16.33 -0.22
N ILE A 375 2.97 15.66 0.47
CA ILE A 375 1.59 16.14 0.67
C ILE A 375 1.59 17.08 1.87
N TYR A 376 1.31 18.36 1.66
CA TYR A 376 1.40 19.37 2.71
C TYR A 376 0.11 19.44 3.56
N CYS A 377 0.12 18.85 4.75
CA CYS A 377 -0.98 18.90 5.71
C CYS A 377 -0.53 19.43 7.08
N PRO A 378 -0.39 20.76 7.26
CA PRO A 378 0.09 21.34 8.51
C PRO A 378 -0.84 21.06 9.70
N THR A 379 -2.15 20.95 9.48
CA THR A 379 -3.08 20.62 10.57
C THR A 379 -2.82 19.22 11.11
N LEU A 380 -2.46 18.26 10.26
CA LEU A 380 -2.10 16.90 10.68
C LEU A 380 -0.85 16.90 11.58
N ASN A 381 0.16 17.69 11.22
CA ASN A 381 1.37 17.85 12.04
C ASN A 381 1.05 18.42 13.42
N SER A 382 0.14 19.40 13.49
CA SER A 382 -0.32 19.98 14.75
C SER A 382 -1.06 18.95 15.60
N VAL A 383 -2.03 18.22 15.02
CA VAL A 383 -2.77 17.15 15.71
C VAL A 383 -1.81 16.07 16.22
N LEU A 384 -0.83 15.66 15.42
CA LEU A 384 0.16 14.66 15.81
C LEU A 384 1.04 15.14 16.97
N ALA A 385 1.45 16.42 16.99
CA ALA A 385 2.20 16.99 18.09
C ALA A 385 1.39 16.99 19.40
N HIS A 386 0.11 17.37 19.35
CA HIS A 386 -0.77 17.34 20.51
C HIS A 386 -1.03 15.92 20.99
N ALA A 387 -1.32 14.99 20.06
CA ALA A 387 -1.50 13.58 20.38
C ALA A 387 -0.24 13.01 21.04
N THR A 388 0.95 13.34 20.55
CA THR A 388 2.23 12.91 21.13
C THR A 388 2.38 13.36 22.58
N ALA A 389 1.93 14.57 22.93
CA ALA A 389 2.01 15.11 24.28
C ALA A 389 1.09 14.41 25.30
N GLU A 390 0.09 13.64 24.84
CA GLU A 390 -0.81 12.86 25.72
C GLU A 390 -0.19 11.55 26.21
N TRP A 391 0.97 11.17 25.67
CA TRP A 391 1.65 9.93 25.99
C TRP A 391 2.94 10.18 26.75
N PRO A 392 3.35 9.25 27.64
CA PRO A 392 4.64 9.36 28.32
C PRO A 392 5.79 9.27 27.30
N THR A 393 6.91 9.92 27.58
CA THR A 393 8.07 9.90 26.68
C THR A 393 8.69 8.50 26.51
N LYS A 394 8.53 7.63 27.52
CA LYS A 394 8.87 6.21 27.50
C LYS A 394 7.89 5.43 28.37
N TRP A 395 7.59 4.18 27.99
CA TRP A 395 7.06 3.20 28.92
C TRP A 395 8.21 2.77 29.84
N THR A 396 8.06 3.03 31.13
CA THR A 396 8.98 2.61 32.20
C THR A 396 8.86 1.13 32.48
#